data_AF-A0A954XFS1-F1
#
_entry.id   AF-A0A954XFS1-F1
#
_cell.length_a   1.000
_cell.length_b   1.000
_cell.length_c   1.000
_cell.angle_alpha   90.00
_cell.angle_beta   90.00
_cell.angle_gamma   90.00
#
_symmetry.space_group_name_H-M   'P 1'
#
loop_
_entity.id
_entity.type
_entity.pdbx_description
1 polymer ?
#
loop_
_entity_poly.entity_id
_entity_poly.type
_entity_poly.pdbx_seq_one_letter_code
_entity_poly.pdbx_strand_id
1 'polypeptide(L)'
;MALAQLLSDDGFGGRTGSAEQPAETGIGPPYNLRPKTPHHLARATSVIQLFMNGGPSQMDLFDPKPELDRMDGRPYPGSVEEIGNQGANDVGVMMGGQYK
;
A
#
# COMPACT_ATOMS: atom_id res chain seq x y z
N MET A 1 -19.93 -23.71 -6.49
CA MET A 1 -20.57 -22.85 -5.47
C MET A 1 -19.88 -22.98 -4.11
N ALA A 2 -18.54 -22.90 -4.04
CA ALA A 2 -17.79 -23.01 -2.78
C ALA A 2 -17.43 -21.63 -2.20
N LEU A 3 -16.99 -20.71 -3.05
CA LEU A 3 -16.61 -19.35 -2.65
C LEU A 3 -17.81 -18.54 -2.13
N ALA A 4 -18.99 -18.73 -2.71
CA ALA A 4 -20.23 -18.09 -2.23
C ALA A 4 -20.64 -18.59 -0.83
N GLN A 5 -20.34 -19.85 -0.49
CA GLN A 5 -20.57 -20.37 0.86
C GLN A 5 -19.55 -19.82 1.85
N LEU A 6 -18.26 -19.85 1.50
CA LEU A 6 -17.20 -19.31 2.38
C LEU A 6 -17.45 -17.84 2.73
N LEU A 7 -17.88 -17.04 1.75
CA LEU A 7 -18.18 -15.61 1.96
C LEU A 7 -19.43 -15.37 2.81
N SER A 8 -20.38 -16.30 2.79
CA SER A 8 -21.60 -16.25 3.63
C SER A 8 -21.30 -16.65 5.08
N ASP A 9 -20.38 -17.61 5.28
CA ASP A 9 -19.91 -18.03 6.61
C ASP A 9 -19.00 -16.97 7.26
N ASP A 10 -18.21 -16.25 6.47
CA ASP A 10 -17.38 -15.12 6.94
C ASP A 10 -18.20 -13.84 7.26
N GLY A 11 -19.53 -13.90 7.14
CA GLY A 11 -20.44 -12.86 7.64
C GLY A 11 -20.42 -11.55 6.84
N PHE A 12 -19.87 -11.55 5.62
CA PHE A 12 -19.76 -10.35 4.77
C PHE A 12 -21.09 -9.93 4.11
N GLY A 13 -22.11 -10.81 4.12
CA GLY A 13 -23.46 -10.52 3.64
C GLY A 13 -24.46 -10.45 4.79
N GLY A 14 -24.83 -9.25 5.22
CA GLY A 14 -25.70 -9.00 6.36
C GLY A 14 -27.01 -9.80 6.33
N ARG A 15 -27.15 -10.77 7.25
CA ARG A 15 -28.44 -11.38 7.60
C ARG A 15 -29.21 -10.41 8.49
N THR A 16 -29.94 -9.49 7.88
CA THR A 16 -30.99 -8.74 8.58
C THR A 16 -32.22 -9.63 8.71
N GLY A 17 -32.48 -10.17 9.91
CA GLY A 17 -33.79 -10.74 10.22
C GLY A 17 -33.78 -11.94 11.17
N SER A 18 -34.46 -11.73 12.29
CA SER A 18 -34.98 -12.68 13.27
C SER A 18 -34.01 -13.45 14.16
N ALA A 19 -34.20 -13.17 15.45
CA ALA A 19 -33.87 -14.04 16.57
C ALA A 19 -34.30 -15.47 16.29
N GLU A 20 -33.35 -16.39 16.40
CA GLU A 20 -33.52 -17.73 16.95
C GLU A 20 -32.14 -18.37 16.95
N GLN A 21 -31.57 -18.52 18.14
CA GLN A 21 -30.37 -19.28 18.36
C GLN A 21 -30.75 -20.76 18.39
N PRO A 22 -30.07 -21.59 17.61
CA PRO A 22 -29.45 -22.73 18.24
C PRO A 22 -27.96 -22.76 17.90
N ALA A 23 -27.16 -22.86 18.95
CA ALA A 23 -25.83 -23.44 18.91
C ALA A 23 -25.97 -24.89 18.34
N GLU A 24 -25.04 -25.55 17.64
CA GLU A 24 -23.59 -25.64 17.67
C GLU A 24 -23.17 -26.38 16.39
N THR A 25 -22.12 -25.95 15.67
CA THR A 25 -21.11 -26.80 14.97
C THR A 25 -20.11 -25.86 14.28
N GLY A 26 -18.98 -25.60 14.93
CA GLY A 26 -17.89 -24.79 14.39
C GLY A 26 -16.76 -24.71 15.40
N ILE A 27 -15.62 -25.33 15.08
CA ILE A 27 -14.44 -25.40 15.94
C ILE A 27 -13.87 -23.99 16.12
N GLY A 28 -14.06 -23.39 17.29
CA GLY A 28 -13.46 -22.12 17.68
C GLY A 28 -14.49 -21.04 18.05
N PRO A 29 -14.13 -20.07 18.92
CA PRO A 29 -15.04 -19.00 19.29
C PRO A 29 -15.47 -18.23 18.03
N PRO A 30 -16.75 -17.80 17.95
CA PRO A 30 -17.28 -17.10 16.79
C PRO A 30 -16.39 -15.88 16.50
N TYR A 31 -15.76 -15.87 15.32
CA TYR A 31 -14.99 -14.73 14.85
C TYR A 31 -15.97 -13.58 14.65
N ASN A 32 -15.91 -12.61 15.56
CA ASN A 32 -16.67 -11.39 15.44
C ASN A 32 -15.77 -10.29 14.87
N LEU A 33 -16.35 -9.43 14.05
CA LEU A 33 -15.67 -8.22 13.56
C LEU A 33 -15.78 -7.07 14.57
N ARG A 34 -16.15 -7.38 15.81
CA ARG A 34 -16.29 -6.36 16.84
C ARG A 34 -14.88 -5.90 17.23
N PRO A 35 -14.66 -4.58 17.36
CA PRO A 35 -13.37 -4.06 17.82
C PRO A 35 -12.94 -4.78 19.10
N LYS A 36 -11.75 -5.38 19.08
CA LYS A 36 -11.16 -5.99 20.27
C LYS A 36 -10.69 -4.90 21.21
N THR A 37 -10.88 -5.12 22.51
CA THR A 37 -10.31 -4.23 23.53
C THR A 37 -8.78 -4.30 23.43
N PRO A 38 -8.10 -3.16 23.21
CA PRO A 38 -6.65 -3.14 23.15
C PRO A 38 -6.07 -3.38 24.56
N HIS A 39 -4.92 -4.04 24.64
CA HIS A 39 -4.22 -4.25 25.93
C HIS A 39 -3.70 -2.94 26.56
N HIS A 40 -3.61 -1.87 25.76
CA HIS A 40 -3.17 -0.55 26.17
C HIS A 40 -4.16 0.52 25.69
N LEU A 41 -4.23 1.64 26.41
CA LEU A 41 -5.01 2.80 25.98
C LEU A 41 -4.45 3.35 24.67
N ALA A 42 -5.34 3.65 23.73
CA ALA A 42 -4.97 4.31 22.48
C ALA A 42 -4.42 5.71 22.79
N ARG A 43 -3.16 5.96 22.45
CA ARG A 43 -2.49 7.26 22.67
C ARG A 43 -2.56 8.17 21.44
N ALA A 44 -2.78 7.60 20.26
CA ALA A 44 -2.88 8.34 19.01
C ALA A 44 -4.33 8.75 18.74
N THR A 45 -4.58 10.05 18.62
CA THR A 45 -5.92 10.60 18.36
C THR A 45 -6.19 10.78 16.87
N SER A 46 -5.14 10.99 16.06
CA SER A 46 -5.25 11.25 14.62
C SER A 46 -4.09 10.63 13.86
N VAL A 47 -4.37 10.12 12.66
CA VAL A 47 -3.36 9.63 11.71
C VAL A 47 -3.38 10.54 10.49
N ILE A 48 -2.24 11.17 10.18
CA ILE A 48 -2.08 11.97 8.96
C ILE A 48 -1.34 11.11 7.94
N GLN A 49 -2.04 10.71 6.88
CA GLN A 49 -1.46 9.95 5.77
C GLN A 49 -1.14 10.92 4.62
N LEU A 50 0.15 11.11 4.34
CA LEU A 50 0.63 11.97 3.27
C LEU A 50 0.94 11.13 2.03
N PHE A 51 0.21 11.36 0.93
CA PHE A 51 0.54 10.81 -0.38
C PHE A 51 1.43 11.81 -1.11
N MET A 52 2.74 11.66 -0.98
CA MET A 52 3.70 12.46 -1.74
C MET A 52 3.97 11.78 -3.07
N ASN A 53 3.60 12.44 -4.17
CA ASN A 53 4.03 12.05 -5.50
C ASN A 53 5.54 12.36 -5.61
N GLY A 54 6.36 11.36 -5.96
CA GLY A 54 7.80 11.53 -6.13
C GLY A 54 8.70 11.04 -4.99
N GLY A 55 8.16 10.30 -4.01
CA GLY A 55 9.02 9.48 -3.14
C GLY A 55 9.71 8.39 -3.97
N PRO A 56 10.98 8.04 -3.67
CA PRO A 56 11.67 6.97 -4.39
C PRO A 56 10.82 5.72 -4.30
N SER A 57 10.51 5.10 -5.44
CA SER A 57 9.66 3.93 -5.43
C SER A 57 10.33 2.85 -4.57
N GLN A 58 9.54 1.94 -3.99
CA GLN A 58 10.10 0.81 -3.24
C GLN A 58 11.15 0.03 -4.07
N MET A 59 10.99 0.03 -5.40
CA MET A 59 11.93 -0.57 -6.35
C MET A 59 13.25 0.22 -6.47
N ASP A 60 13.21 1.53 -6.24
CA ASP A 60 14.38 2.41 -6.34
C ASP A 60 15.18 2.51 -5.05
N LEU A 61 14.63 2.00 -3.95
CA LEU A 61 15.15 2.23 -2.61
C LEU A 61 16.30 1.32 -2.22
N PHE A 62 16.43 0.08 -2.72
CA PHE A 62 17.41 -0.88 -2.18
C PHE A 62 18.16 -1.73 -3.22
N ASP A 63 17.95 -1.48 -4.51
CA ASP A 63 18.71 -2.17 -5.56
C ASP A 63 19.84 -1.23 -6.04
N PRO A 64 21.12 -1.64 -5.99
CA PRO A 64 22.19 -0.89 -6.64
C PRO A 64 21.88 -0.73 -8.12
N LYS A 65 21.96 0.52 -8.61
CA LYS A 65 21.65 0.88 -10.01
C LYS A 65 22.94 1.20 -10.76
N PRO A 66 23.70 0.18 -11.21
CA PRO A 66 25.00 0.39 -11.84
C PRO A 66 24.91 1.22 -13.13
N GLU A 67 23.79 1.17 -13.85
CA GLU A 67 23.58 2.03 -15.02
C GLU A 67 23.42 3.50 -14.64
N LEU A 68 22.75 3.79 -13.52
CA LEU A 68 22.58 5.16 -13.05
C LEU A 68 23.93 5.74 -12.58
N ASP A 69 24.77 4.91 -11.96
CA ASP A 69 26.14 5.30 -11.58
C ASP A 69 27.04 5.55 -12.79
N ARG A 70 26.91 4.74 -13.86
CA ARG A 70 27.66 4.96 -15.10
C ARG A 70 27.25 6.22 -15.85
N MET A 71 25.99 6.60 -15.72
CA MET A 71 25.45 7.78 -16.38
C MET A 71 25.49 9.03 -15.51
N ASP A 72 26.06 8.96 -14.30
CA ASP A 72 26.21 10.12 -13.41
C ASP A 72 26.95 11.27 -14.12
N GLY A 73 26.33 12.45 -14.13
CA GLY A 73 26.84 13.64 -14.81
C GLY A 73 26.70 13.66 -16.34
N ARG A 74 26.10 12.63 -16.97
CA ARG A 74 25.79 12.65 -18.41
C ARG A 74 24.46 13.35 -18.68
N PRO A 75 24.28 14.01 -19.84
CA PRO A 75 22.99 14.56 -20.23
C PRO A 75 21.94 13.44 -20.34
N TYR A 76 20.73 13.72 -19.88
CA TYR A 76 19.61 12.78 -19.95
C TYR A 76 19.26 12.45 -21.42
N PRO A 77 19.08 11.16 -21.80
CA PRO A 77 18.88 10.76 -23.19
C PRO A 77 17.45 10.92 -23.71
N GLY A 78 16.45 11.14 -22.84
CA GLY A 78 15.04 11.28 -23.22
C GLY A 78 14.60 12.74 -23.41
N SER A 79 13.38 12.94 -23.91
CA SER A 79 12.85 14.29 -24.14
C SER A 79 12.17 14.86 -22.89
N VAL A 80 12.14 16.19 -22.77
CA VAL A 80 11.50 16.91 -21.65
C VAL A 80 10.02 16.53 -21.52
N GLU A 81 9.34 16.28 -22.64
CA GLU A 81 7.92 15.92 -22.67
C GLU A 81 7.66 14.53 -22.07
N GLU A 82 8.61 13.61 -22.17
CA GLU A 82 8.52 12.25 -21.60
C GLU A 82 8.65 12.26 -20.07
N ILE A 83 9.33 13.27 -19.52
CA ILE A 83 9.51 13.47 -18.08
C ILE A 83 8.29 14.16 -17.44
N GLY A 84 7.36 14.68 -18.26
CA GLY A 84 6.14 15.33 -17.80
C GLY A 84 6.36 16.70 -17.14
N ASN A 85 7.57 17.24 -17.18
CA ASN A 85 7.89 18.53 -16.59
C ASN A 85 7.71 19.67 -17.62
N GLN A 86 6.47 20.14 -17.75
CA GLN A 86 6.08 21.18 -18.71
C GLN A 86 6.72 22.57 -18.43
N GLY A 87 7.52 22.71 -17.36
CA GLY A 87 8.15 23.98 -16.96
C GLY A 87 9.67 24.05 -17.14
N ALA A 88 10.35 22.98 -17.53
CA ALA A 88 11.81 22.95 -17.67
C ALA A 88 12.22 22.93 -19.15
N ASN A 89 12.99 23.93 -19.60
CA ASN A 89 13.52 23.96 -20.98
C ASN A 89 14.77 23.08 -21.18
N ASP A 90 15.33 22.56 -20.08
CA ASP A 90 16.51 21.71 -20.05
C ASP A 90 16.35 20.68 -18.94
N VAL A 91 16.68 19.42 -19.24
CA VAL A 91 16.59 18.29 -18.30
C VAL A 91 17.79 18.25 -17.36
N GLY A 92 18.90 18.88 -17.73
CA GLY A 92 20.15 18.81 -16.96
C GLY A 92 20.82 17.44 -17.05
N VAL A 93 21.63 17.13 -16.03
CA VAL A 93 22.43 15.90 -15.98
C VAL A 93 21.77 14.83 -15.13
N MET A 94 22.01 13.57 -15.50
CA MET A 94 21.61 12.41 -14.70
C MET A 94 22.35 12.40 -13.36
N MET A 95 21.62 12.09 -12.30
CA MET A 95 22.15 12.00 -10.94
C MET A 95 22.39 10.53 -10.60
N GLY A 96 23.59 10.20 -10.13
CA GLY A 96 23.98 8.85 -9.75
C GLY A 96 23.11 8.21 -8.66
N GLY A 97 23.26 6.89 -8.51
CA GLY A 97 22.59 6.13 -7.45
C GLY A 97 22.98 6.61 -6.05
N GLN A 98 22.08 6.39 -5.09
CA GLN A 98 22.35 6.70 -3.67
C GLN A 98 23.34 5.71 -3.02
N TYR A 99 23.59 4.58 -3.69
CA TYR A 99 24.45 3.50 -3.23
C TYR A 99 25.79 3.57 -3.97
N LYS A 100 26.91 3.66 -3.24
CA LYS A 100 28.28 3.64 -3.75
C LYS A 100 29.03 2.42 -3.24
#